data_AF-A0A7S1DZE8-F1
#
_entry.id   AF-A0A7S1DZE8-F1
#
_cell.length_a   1.000
_cell.length_b   1.000
_cell.length_c   1.000
_cell.angle_alpha   90.00
_cell.angle_beta   90.00
_cell.angle_gamma   90.00
#
_symmetry.space_group_name_H-M   'P 1'
#
loop_
_entity.id
_entity.type
_entity.pdbx_description
1 polymer ?
#
loop_
_entity_poly.entity_id
_entity_poly.type
_entity_poly.pdbx_seq_one_letter_code
_entity_poly.pdbx_strand_id
1 'polypeptide(L)'
;AGAAMPRVSEPTSTVREVTEEQQKAVTPRVYSLIIGAGTEIVATIQNFTRHHRFVSGVIMSCVGEVESITMHINGETKQVANPRLITSASGIANCIGPQRLHVNMVNKNGEAFGGELVSATVCAGCCVDFAFLEIPHLGLSRPKMGASIDKTKFKYPLVISHPAIQWVDPARQHAAQVEANANPEGA
;
A
#
# COMPACT_ATOMS: atom_id res chain seq x y z
N ALA A 1 38.42 3.16 -39.43
CA ALA A 1 37.49 4.03 -38.71
C ALA A 1 36.47 3.15 -37.99
N GLY A 2 36.60 3.01 -36.67
CA GLY A 2 35.65 2.29 -35.83
C GLY A 2 35.55 3.05 -34.52
N ALA A 3 34.48 3.82 -34.34
CA ALA A 3 34.26 4.60 -33.14
C ALA A 3 33.75 3.66 -32.03
N ALA A 4 34.54 3.49 -30.96
CA ALA A 4 34.13 2.77 -29.78
C ALA A 4 33.05 3.58 -29.04
N MET A 5 31.88 2.97 -28.80
CA MET A 5 30.83 3.59 -28.00
C MET A 5 31.25 3.70 -26.52
N PRO A 6 30.89 4.80 -25.82
CA PRO A 6 31.19 4.94 -24.41
C PRO A 6 30.37 3.93 -23.59
N ARG A 7 31.05 3.16 -22.72
CA ARG A 7 30.40 2.32 -21.72
C ARG A 7 29.60 3.20 -20.75
N VAL A 8 28.31 2.94 -20.64
CA VAL A 8 27.47 3.48 -19.57
C VAL A 8 27.92 2.82 -18.27
N SER A 9 28.41 3.62 -17.33
CA SER A 9 28.73 3.17 -15.98
C SER A 9 27.46 2.70 -15.27
N GLU A 10 27.45 1.49 -14.74
CA GLU A 10 26.36 0.98 -13.91
C GLU A 10 26.15 1.88 -12.68
N PRO A 11 24.89 2.16 -12.29
CA PRO A 11 24.63 2.91 -11.07
C PRO A 11 25.07 2.06 -9.87
N THR A 12 26.19 2.44 -9.24
CA THR A 12 26.58 1.92 -7.93
C THR A 12 25.50 2.26 -6.91
N SER A 13 24.57 1.32 -6.65
CA SER A 13 23.63 1.44 -5.54
C SER A 13 24.41 1.25 -4.25
N THR A 14 24.75 2.35 -3.57
CA THR A 14 25.23 2.29 -2.20
C THR A 14 24.02 2.04 -1.31
N VAL A 15 23.73 0.76 -1.02
CA VAL A 15 22.86 0.39 0.09
C VAL A 15 23.60 0.81 1.35
N ARG A 16 23.21 1.97 1.92
CA ARG A 16 23.73 2.41 3.21
C ARG A 16 23.10 1.55 4.30
N GLU A 17 23.92 0.86 5.07
CA GLU A 17 23.50 0.20 6.29
C GLU A 17 22.87 1.25 7.23
N VAL A 18 21.69 0.91 7.72
CA VAL A 18 20.92 1.72 8.65
C VAL A 18 21.55 1.56 10.03
N THR A 19 21.97 2.66 10.67
CA THR A 19 22.47 2.58 12.04
C THR A 19 21.33 2.26 13.01
N GLU A 20 21.60 1.55 14.11
CA GLU A 20 20.58 1.21 15.13
C GLU A 20 19.80 2.44 15.64
N GLU A 21 20.46 3.60 15.69
CA GLU A 21 19.88 4.88 16.10
C GLU A 21 18.85 5.43 15.09
N GLN A 22 18.93 5.04 13.81
CA GLN A 22 17.95 5.37 12.76
C GLN A 22 16.77 4.40 12.73
N GLN A 23 16.87 3.28 13.45
CA GLN A 23 15.90 2.20 13.49
C GLN A 23 14.92 2.40 14.65
N LYS A 24 14.28 3.57 14.73
CA LYS A 24 13.18 3.74 15.68
C LYS A 24 12.03 2.87 15.19
N ALA A 25 11.88 1.68 15.78
CA ALA A 25 10.81 0.75 15.44
C ALA A 25 9.46 1.47 15.55
N VAL A 26 8.83 1.71 14.40
CA VAL A 26 7.46 2.23 14.37
C VAL A 26 6.55 1.03 14.51
N THR A 27 5.78 0.97 15.59
CA THR A 27 4.75 -0.06 15.75
C THR A 27 3.54 0.35 14.91
N PRO A 28 3.21 -0.40 13.84
CA PRO A 28 2.02 -0.12 13.05
C PRO A 28 0.75 -0.40 13.86
N ARG A 29 -0.35 0.28 13.53
CA ARG A 29 -1.68 0.03 14.12
C ARG A 29 -2.59 -0.56 13.06
N VAL A 30 -3.25 -1.66 13.38
CA VAL A 30 -4.20 -2.31 12.48
C VAL A 30 -5.62 -1.92 12.88
N TYR A 31 -6.43 -1.55 11.90
CA TYR A 31 -7.83 -1.22 12.08
C TYR A 31 -8.70 -2.01 11.13
N SER A 32 -9.91 -2.33 11.58
CA SER A 32 -10.98 -2.85 10.73
C SER A 32 -12.15 -1.88 10.76
N LEU A 33 -12.79 -1.67 9.61
CA LEU A 33 -13.97 -0.82 9.44
C LEU A 33 -14.98 -1.57 8.60
N ILE A 34 -16.18 -1.74 9.14
CA ILE A 34 -17.33 -2.29 8.41
C ILE A 34 -18.25 -1.13 8.04
N ILE A 35 -18.53 -0.98 6.75
CA ILE A 35 -19.41 0.07 6.22
C ILE A 35 -20.74 -0.59 5.83
N GLY A 36 -21.84 -0.12 6.43
CA GLY A 36 -23.18 -0.68 6.22
C GLY A 36 -23.87 -0.17 4.96
N ALA A 37 -24.96 -0.85 4.60
CA ALA A 37 -25.83 -0.53 3.47
C ALA A 37 -26.20 0.96 3.35
N GLY A 38 -26.28 1.45 2.10
CA GLY A 38 -26.68 2.82 1.77
C GLY A 38 -25.65 3.89 2.13
N THR A 39 -24.50 3.51 2.68
CA THR A 39 -23.46 4.44 3.10
C THR A 39 -22.49 4.71 1.95
N GLU A 40 -22.09 5.98 1.79
CA GLU A 40 -21.04 6.35 0.83
C GLU A 40 -19.66 6.04 1.41
N ILE A 41 -18.87 5.25 0.67
CA ILE A 41 -17.63 4.63 1.13
C ILE A 41 -16.53 5.67 1.34
N VAL A 42 -16.29 6.56 0.36
CA VAL A 42 -15.12 7.45 0.37
C VAL A 42 -15.20 8.46 1.52
N ALA A 43 -16.37 9.06 1.74
CA ALA A 43 -16.67 9.95 2.84
C ALA A 43 -16.55 9.24 4.20
N THR A 44 -16.99 7.99 4.28
CA THR A 44 -16.88 7.19 5.52
C THR A 44 -15.42 6.91 5.87
N ILE A 45 -14.60 6.50 4.90
CA ILE A 45 -13.15 6.31 5.09
C ILE A 45 -12.48 7.65 5.46
N GLN A 46 -12.88 8.75 4.83
CA GLN A 46 -12.35 10.07 5.14
C GLN A 46 -12.67 10.48 6.59
N ASN A 47 -13.88 10.20 7.07
CA ASN A 47 -14.28 10.48 8.45
C ASN A 47 -13.54 9.56 9.44
N PHE A 48 -13.42 8.27 9.11
CA PHE A 48 -12.68 7.29 9.90
C PHE A 48 -11.21 7.69 10.09
N THR A 49 -10.52 8.03 8.99
CA THR A 49 -9.11 8.45 9.01
C THR A 49 -8.91 9.75 9.77
N ARG A 50 -9.87 10.70 9.71
CA ARG A 50 -9.85 11.92 10.51
C ARG A 50 -10.04 11.64 12.01
N HIS A 51 -11.02 10.80 12.34
CA HIS A 51 -11.32 10.44 13.72
C HIS A 51 -10.11 9.80 14.41
N HIS A 52 -9.44 8.85 13.73
CA HIS A 52 -8.25 8.18 14.25
C HIS A 52 -6.94 8.93 13.98
N ARG A 53 -7.01 10.10 13.32
CA ARG A 53 -5.86 10.96 12.98
C ARG A 53 -4.76 10.23 12.21
N PHE A 54 -5.14 9.48 11.18
CA PHE A 54 -4.18 8.79 10.31
C PHE A 54 -3.30 9.81 9.59
N VAL A 55 -2.08 9.97 10.07
CA VAL A 55 -1.07 10.79 9.38
C VAL A 55 -0.55 10.06 8.14
N SER A 56 -0.44 8.74 8.23
CA SER A 56 -0.19 7.82 7.12
C SER A 56 -0.76 6.45 7.44
N GLY A 57 -1.54 5.92 6.51
CA GLY A 57 -1.95 4.54 6.51
C GLY A 57 -2.08 4.01 5.08
N VAL A 58 -2.13 2.70 4.99
CA VAL A 58 -2.41 1.96 3.76
C VAL A 58 -3.64 1.10 3.97
N ILE A 59 -4.41 0.96 2.91
CA ILE A 59 -5.51 0.00 2.87
C ILE A 59 -4.92 -1.35 2.53
N MET A 60 -5.07 -2.30 3.43
CA MET A 60 -4.56 -3.67 3.27
C MET A 60 -5.52 -4.55 2.49
N SER A 61 -6.81 -4.38 2.73
CA SER A 61 -7.87 -5.18 2.12
C SER A 61 -9.18 -4.40 2.09
N CYS A 62 -9.98 -4.71 1.09
CA CYS A 62 -11.36 -4.26 0.98
C CYS A 62 -12.16 -5.31 0.19
N VAL A 63 -13.26 -5.78 0.76
CA VAL A 63 -14.19 -6.69 0.08
C VAL A 63 -15.61 -6.29 0.45
N GLY A 64 -16.51 -6.32 -0.52
CA GLY A 64 -17.94 -6.16 -0.26
C GLY A 64 -18.73 -5.68 -1.46
N GLU A 65 -20.05 -5.58 -1.28
CA GLU A 65 -20.98 -5.31 -2.36
C GLU A 65 -21.40 -3.85 -2.44
N VAL A 66 -21.46 -3.34 -3.67
CA VAL A 66 -21.82 -1.95 -3.97
C VAL A 66 -22.94 -1.88 -4.99
N GLU A 67 -23.87 -0.96 -4.80
CA GLU A 67 -24.99 -0.72 -5.71
C GLU A 67 -24.67 0.33 -6.78
N SER A 68 -23.76 1.25 -6.47
CA SER A 68 -23.31 2.30 -7.39
C SER A 68 -21.84 2.59 -7.16
N ILE A 69 -21.13 2.91 -8.25
CA ILE A 69 -19.72 3.32 -8.18
C ILE A 69 -19.37 4.25 -9.34
N THR A 70 -18.64 5.31 -9.01
CA THR A 70 -17.96 6.19 -9.95
C THR A 70 -16.45 5.97 -9.82
N MET A 71 -15.76 5.83 -10.95
CA MET A 71 -14.31 5.59 -10.99
C MET A 71 -13.64 6.44 -12.06
N HIS A 72 -12.36 6.77 -11.86
CA HIS A 72 -11.50 7.16 -12.96
C HIS A 72 -10.89 5.92 -13.62
N ILE A 73 -11.22 5.73 -14.89
CA ILE A 73 -10.73 4.63 -15.73
C ILE A 73 -10.13 5.25 -16.99
N ASN A 74 -8.85 4.97 -17.26
CA ASN A 74 -8.12 5.51 -18.42
C ASN A 74 -8.18 7.04 -18.56
N GLY A 75 -8.13 7.75 -17.42
CA GLY A 75 -8.17 9.22 -17.39
C GLY A 75 -9.57 9.84 -17.44
N GLU A 76 -10.62 9.03 -17.54
CA GLU A 76 -12.01 9.50 -17.61
C GLU A 76 -12.79 9.10 -16.37
N THR A 77 -13.58 10.03 -15.82
CA THR A 77 -14.56 9.72 -14.76
C THR A 77 -15.76 9.02 -15.36
N LYS A 78 -16.05 7.79 -14.90
CA LYS A 78 -17.14 6.96 -15.41
C LYS A 78 -17.97 6.41 -14.27
N GLN A 79 -19.29 6.48 -14.44
CA GLN A 79 -20.21 5.64 -13.68
C GLN A 79 -20.12 4.22 -14.25
N VAL A 80 -19.88 3.24 -13.40
CA VAL A 80 -19.83 1.84 -13.82
C VAL A 80 -21.26 1.31 -13.89
N ALA A 81 -21.59 0.64 -14.99
CA ALA A 81 -22.89 -0.02 -15.15
C ALA A 81 -22.92 -1.35 -14.38
N ASN A 82 -24.05 -1.60 -13.70
CA ASN A 82 -24.32 -2.86 -12.97
C ASN A 82 -23.18 -3.32 -12.03
N PRO A 83 -22.64 -2.45 -11.16
CA PRO A 83 -21.60 -2.88 -10.23
C PRO A 83 -22.15 -3.94 -9.29
N ARG A 84 -21.24 -4.75 -8.73
CA ARG A 84 -21.60 -5.84 -7.82
C ARG A 84 -20.63 -5.94 -6.66
N LEU A 85 -19.40 -6.37 -6.93
CA LEU A 85 -18.47 -6.78 -5.88
C LEU A 85 -17.14 -6.03 -6.01
N ILE A 86 -16.70 -5.39 -4.94
CA ILE A 86 -15.30 -5.00 -4.75
C ILE A 86 -14.53 -6.23 -4.29
N THR A 87 -13.51 -6.62 -5.06
CA THR A 87 -12.68 -7.79 -4.76
C THR A 87 -11.37 -7.41 -4.07
N SER A 88 -10.93 -6.16 -4.24
CA SER A 88 -9.77 -5.61 -3.54
C SER A 88 -9.78 -4.09 -3.62
N ALA A 89 -9.24 -3.42 -2.61
CA ALA A 89 -8.83 -2.02 -2.69
C ALA A 89 -7.38 -1.87 -2.22
N SER A 90 -6.67 -0.94 -2.83
CA SER A 90 -5.33 -0.53 -2.41
C SER A 90 -5.24 0.99 -2.49
N GLY A 91 -4.47 1.60 -1.59
CA GLY A 91 -4.37 3.04 -1.57
C GLY A 91 -3.79 3.58 -0.28
N ILE A 92 -3.58 4.89 -0.29
CA ILE A 92 -3.08 5.63 0.87
C ILE A 92 -4.28 6.23 1.60
N ALA A 93 -4.42 5.88 2.87
CA ALA A 93 -5.39 6.44 3.79
C ALA A 93 -4.71 7.53 4.64
N ASN A 94 -5.23 8.76 4.62
CA ASN A 94 -4.68 9.86 5.41
C ASN A 94 -5.76 10.88 5.80
N CYS A 95 -5.51 11.65 6.85
CA CYS A 95 -6.49 12.61 7.39
C CYS A 95 -6.45 14.01 6.74
N ILE A 96 -5.41 14.33 5.97
CA ILE A 96 -5.08 15.69 5.51
C ILE A 96 -5.58 15.97 4.09
N GLY A 97 -5.59 14.96 3.22
CA GLY A 97 -5.99 15.08 1.82
C GLY A 97 -7.13 14.13 1.45
N PRO A 98 -7.62 14.20 0.21
CA PRO A 98 -8.59 13.24 -0.30
C PRO A 98 -8.01 11.82 -0.22
N GLN A 99 -8.89 10.87 0.07
CA GLN A 99 -8.52 9.47 -0.06
C GLN A 99 -8.23 9.16 -1.52
N ARG A 100 -7.18 8.39 -1.77
CA ARG A 100 -6.89 7.89 -3.12
C ARG A 100 -6.80 6.37 -3.05
N LEU A 101 -7.87 5.74 -3.48
CA LEU A 101 -8.04 4.30 -3.49
C LEU A 101 -8.14 3.86 -4.93
N HIS A 102 -7.46 2.79 -5.27
CA HIS A 102 -7.73 2.00 -6.46
C HIS A 102 -8.49 0.76 -6.04
N VAL A 103 -9.59 0.47 -6.73
CA VAL A 103 -10.38 -0.73 -6.49
C VAL A 103 -10.37 -1.62 -7.73
N ASN A 104 -10.36 -2.93 -7.49
CA ASN A 104 -10.70 -3.93 -8.50
C ASN A 104 -12.06 -4.51 -8.16
N MET A 105 -12.84 -4.77 -9.20
CA MET A 105 -14.23 -5.15 -9.06
C MET A 105 -14.64 -6.17 -10.11
N VAL A 106 -15.79 -6.80 -9.83
CA VAL A 106 -16.55 -7.60 -10.78
C VAL A 106 -17.97 -7.03 -10.85
N ASN A 107 -18.52 -6.85 -12.07
CA ASN A 107 -19.91 -6.43 -12.26
C ASN A 107 -20.88 -7.63 -12.21
N LYS A 108 -22.19 -7.36 -12.35
CA LYS A 108 -23.21 -8.41 -12.36
C LYS A 108 -23.09 -9.39 -13.53
N ASN A 109 -22.39 -9.01 -14.61
CA ASN A 109 -22.13 -9.87 -15.76
C ASN A 109 -20.91 -10.78 -15.56
N GLY A 110 -20.14 -10.61 -14.48
CA GLY A 110 -18.91 -11.36 -14.22
C GLY A 110 -17.65 -10.74 -14.84
N GLU A 111 -17.74 -9.52 -15.40
CA GLU A 111 -16.60 -8.84 -16.00
C GLU A 111 -15.77 -8.13 -14.92
N ALA A 112 -14.45 -8.28 -14.99
CA ALA A 112 -13.51 -7.66 -14.06
C ALA A 112 -12.95 -6.34 -14.62
N PHE A 113 -12.85 -5.33 -13.77
CA PHE A 113 -12.28 -4.01 -14.11
C PHE A 113 -11.78 -3.30 -12.84
N GLY A 114 -11.02 -2.23 -13.02
CA GLY A 114 -10.47 -1.46 -11.91
C GLY A 114 -10.09 -0.04 -12.29
N GLY A 115 -9.78 0.78 -11.29
CA GLY A 115 -9.52 2.20 -11.45
C GLY A 115 -9.51 2.95 -10.12
N GLU A 116 -9.27 4.26 -10.19
CA GLU A 116 -9.30 5.12 -8.98
C GLU A 116 -10.74 5.36 -8.56
N LEU A 117 -11.08 5.00 -7.33
CA LEU A 117 -12.40 5.17 -6.74
C LEU A 117 -12.68 6.66 -6.52
N VAL A 118 -13.79 7.14 -7.09
CA VAL A 118 -14.27 8.51 -6.89
C VAL A 118 -15.37 8.53 -5.82
N SER A 119 -16.32 7.62 -5.93
CA SER A 119 -17.41 7.41 -4.96
C SER A 119 -17.99 6.01 -5.13
N ALA A 120 -18.55 5.47 -4.05
CA ALA A 120 -19.30 4.22 -4.08
C ALA A 120 -20.32 4.15 -2.95
N THR A 121 -21.46 3.52 -3.21
CA THR A 121 -22.49 3.27 -2.19
C THR A 121 -22.64 1.77 -1.95
N VAL A 122 -22.66 1.37 -0.68
CA VAL A 122 -22.84 -0.02 -0.27
C VAL A 122 -24.25 -0.51 -0.63
N CYS A 123 -24.33 -1.72 -1.19
CA CYS A 123 -25.59 -2.35 -1.59
C CYS A 123 -26.55 -2.52 -0.41
N ALA A 124 -27.86 -2.43 -0.68
CA ALA A 124 -28.90 -2.70 0.30
C ALA A 124 -28.73 -4.11 0.91
N GLY A 125 -28.82 -4.20 2.24
CA GLY A 125 -28.68 -5.47 2.97
C GLY A 125 -27.27 -6.06 3.01
N CYS A 126 -26.26 -5.35 2.51
CA CYS A 126 -24.87 -5.79 2.47
C CYS A 126 -23.95 -4.90 3.32
N CYS A 127 -22.67 -5.25 3.36
CA CYS A 127 -21.61 -4.43 3.94
C CYS A 127 -20.35 -4.45 3.07
N VAL A 128 -19.45 -3.50 3.33
CA VAL A 128 -18.09 -3.49 2.79
C VAL A 128 -17.11 -3.41 3.95
N ASP A 129 -16.19 -4.38 3.98
CA ASP A 129 -15.18 -4.51 5.03
C ASP A 129 -13.86 -3.95 4.54
N PHE A 130 -13.25 -3.08 5.35
CA PHE A 130 -11.92 -2.54 5.13
C PHE A 130 -10.97 -2.96 6.25
N ALA A 131 -9.73 -3.25 5.88
CA ALA A 131 -8.61 -3.36 6.81
C ALA A 131 -7.57 -2.27 6.50
N PHE A 132 -7.11 -1.58 7.52
CA PHE A 132 -6.09 -0.54 7.42
C PHE A 132 -4.87 -0.88 8.25
N LEU A 133 -3.71 -0.52 7.72
CA LEU A 133 -2.45 -0.43 8.45
C LEU A 133 -2.05 1.02 8.55
N GLU A 134 -2.13 1.58 9.75
CA GLU A 134 -1.56 2.90 10.01
C GLU A 134 -0.09 2.74 10.41
N ILE A 135 0.75 3.65 9.91
CA ILE A 135 2.16 3.74 10.27
C ILE A 135 2.34 5.10 10.98
N PRO A 136 2.24 5.13 12.32
CA PRO A 136 2.37 6.37 13.08
C PRO A 136 3.69 7.09 12.76
N HIS A 137 3.65 8.42 12.71
CA HIS A 137 4.83 9.29 12.50
C HIS A 137 5.45 9.26 11.10
N LEU A 138 5.01 8.38 10.20
CA LEU A 138 5.36 8.49 8.79
C LEU A 138 4.50 9.60 8.16
N GLY A 139 5.04 10.82 8.07
CA GLY A 139 4.35 11.93 7.42
C GLY A 139 4.31 11.75 5.90
N LEU A 140 3.34 11.00 5.37
CA LEU A 140 3.11 10.96 3.92
C LEU A 140 2.49 12.28 3.47
N SER A 141 3.33 13.29 3.25
CA SER A 141 2.93 14.52 2.60
C SER A 141 2.98 14.35 1.08
N ARG A 142 1.98 14.88 0.38
CA ARG A 142 2.00 14.97 -1.08
C ARG A 142 2.59 16.33 -1.47
N PRO A 143 3.88 16.41 -1.85
CA PRO A 143 4.38 17.63 -2.46
C PRO A 143 3.62 17.90 -3.76
N LYS A 144 3.37 19.18 -4.07
CA LYS A 144 2.89 19.57 -5.41
C LYS A 144 3.91 19.10 -6.46
N MET A 145 3.45 18.65 -7.63
CA MET A 145 4.37 18.38 -8.75
C MET A 145 5.24 19.62 -9.01
N GLY A 146 6.56 19.44 -9.04
CA GLY A 146 7.54 20.53 -9.18
C GLY A 146 8.06 21.10 -7.85
N ALA A 147 7.55 20.67 -6.70
CA ALA A 147 8.19 20.99 -5.43
C ALA A 147 9.51 20.22 -5.31
N SER A 148 10.60 20.95 -5.04
CA SER A 148 11.90 20.35 -4.72
C SER A 148 11.74 19.48 -3.48
N ILE A 149 12.00 18.18 -3.64
CA ILE A 149 12.07 17.25 -2.51
C ILE A 149 13.34 17.58 -1.74
N ASP A 150 13.20 18.17 -0.56
CA ASP A 150 14.31 18.32 0.37
C ASP A 150 14.75 16.94 0.88
N LYS A 151 15.75 16.37 0.20
CA LYS A 151 16.32 15.05 0.50
C LYS A 151 16.90 14.97 1.91
N THR A 152 17.16 16.09 2.59
CA THR A 152 17.68 16.11 3.96
C THR A 152 16.60 15.86 5.02
N LYS A 153 15.32 15.97 4.64
CA LYS A 153 14.16 15.73 5.52
C LYS A 153 13.63 14.30 5.48
N PHE A 154 14.06 13.49 4.51
CA PHE A 154 13.78 12.06 4.47
C PHE A 154 14.82 11.31 5.29
N LYS A 155 14.63 11.28 6.61
CA LYS A 155 15.47 10.55 7.57
C LYS A 155 14.76 9.33 8.16
N TYR A 156 14.13 8.51 7.33
CA TYR A 156 13.51 7.28 7.84
C TYR A 156 13.80 6.11 6.90
N PRO A 157 14.82 5.29 7.21
CA PRO A 157 14.79 3.91 6.75
C PRO A 157 13.63 3.23 7.46
N LEU A 158 12.54 2.98 6.73
CA LEU A 158 11.42 2.22 7.25
C LEU A 158 11.85 0.75 7.37
N VAL A 159 12.24 0.33 8.56
CA VAL A 159 12.41 -1.09 8.88
C VAL A 159 11.12 -1.57 9.54
N ILE A 160 10.32 -2.32 8.78
CA ILE A 160 9.15 -3.01 9.32
C ILE A 160 9.69 -4.24 10.07
N SER A 161 9.85 -4.10 11.37
CA SER A 161 10.15 -5.22 12.27
C SER A 161 8.82 -5.79 12.77
N HIS A 162 8.48 -6.99 12.32
CA HIS A 162 7.41 -7.80 12.91
C HIS A 162 8.07 -8.87 13.78
N PRO A 163 7.69 -9.06 15.06
CA PRO A 163 8.37 -10.01 15.95
C PRO A 163 8.28 -11.47 15.46
N ALA A 164 7.35 -11.78 14.54
CA ALA A 164 7.22 -13.09 13.91
C ALA A 164 7.83 -13.20 12.49
N ILE A 165 8.35 -12.11 11.90
CA ILE A 165 9.00 -12.15 10.59
C ILE A 165 10.48 -11.90 10.81
N GLN A 166 11.23 -12.98 11.06
CA GLN A 166 12.67 -12.96 10.89
C GLN A 166 12.94 -12.87 9.40
N TRP A 167 13.38 -11.70 8.93
CA TRP A 167 14.04 -11.60 7.63
C TRP A 167 15.33 -12.39 7.72
N VAL A 168 15.30 -13.62 7.23
CA VAL A 168 16.51 -14.42 7.12
C VAL A 168 17.27 -13.91 5.90
N ASP A 169 18.47 -13.39 6.13
CA ASP A 169 19.38 -12.98 5.07
C ASP A 169 19.66 -14.19 4.14
N PRO A 170 19.29 -14.13 2.85
CA PRO A 170 19.52 -15.24 1.92
C PRO A 170 21.00 -15.64 1.83
N ALA A 171 21.93 -14.69 2.05
CA ALA A 171 23.36 -14.97 2.05
C ALA A 171 23.78 -15.81 3.28
N ARG A 172 23.14 -15.59 4.44
CA ARG A 172 23.35 -16.43 5.63
C ARG A 172 22.73 -17.81 5.49
N GLN A 173 21.59 -17.94 4.81
CA GLN A 173 21.01 -19.25 4.51
C GLN A 173 21.91 -20.05 3.56
N HIS A 174 22.45 -19.41 2.52
CA HIS A 174 23.34 -20.09 1.60
C HIS A 174 24.66 -20.50 2.27
N ALA A 175 25.23 -19.68 3.16
CA ALA A 175 26.42 -20.04 3.94
C ALA A 175 26.15 -21.21 4.90
N ALA A 176 25.04 -21.17 5.65
CA ALA A 176 24.66 -22.24 6.57
C ALA A 176 24.33 -23.56 5.85
N GLN A 177 23.73 -23.48 4.66
CA GLN A 177 23.41 -24.65 3.83
C GLN A 177 24.65 -25.22 3.14
N VAL A 178 25.63 -24.39 2.80
CA VAL A 178 26.94 -24.83 2.28
C VAL A 178 27.77 -25.47 3.40
N GLU A 179 27.77 -24.93 4.63
CA GLU A 179 28.45 -25.55 5.77
C GLU A 179 27.80 -26.89 6.18
N ALA A 180 26.47 -26.97 6.19
CA ALA A 180 25.76 -28.21 6.50
C ALA A 180 26.00 -29.31 5.44
N ASN A 181 26.16 -28.94 4.17
CA ASN A 181 26.48 -29.88 3.09
C ASN A 181 27.99 -30.22 3.01
N ALA A 182 28.85 -29.47 3.69
CA ALA A 182 30.29 -29.69 3.72
C ALA A 182 30.73 -30.67 4.83
N ASN A 183 29.82 -31.08 5.73
CA ASN A 183 30.15 -32.01 6.82
C ASN A 183 29.05 -33.06 7.05
N PRO A 184 29.05 -34.18 6.32
CA PRO A 184 28.00 -35.21 6.43
C PRO A 184 28.16 -36.15 7.63
N GLU A 185 29.19 -36.01 8.47
CA GLU A 185 29.43 -36.86 9.65
C GLU A 185 29.15 -36.09 10.94
N GLY A 186 27.89 -36.06 11.36
CA GLY A 186 27.48 -35.41 12.60
C GLY A 186 25.98 -35.51 12.89
N ALA A 187 25.40 -36.69 12.68
CA ALA A 187 24.09 -37.09 13.18
C ALA A 187 24.25 -38.34 14.06
#